data_AF-A0A7W8XM58-F1
#
_entry.id   AF-A0A7W8XM58-F1
#
_cell.length_a   1.000
_cell.length_b   1.000
_cell.length_c   1.000
_cell.angle_alpha   90.00
_cell.angle_beta   90.00
_cell.angle_gamma   90.00
#
_symmetry.space_group_name_H-M   'P 1'
#
loop_
_entity.id
_entity.type
_entity.pdbx_description
1 polymer ?
#
loop_
_entity_poly.entity_id
_entity_poly.type
_entity_poly.pdbx_seq_one_letter_code
_entity_poly.pdbx_strand_id
1 'polypeptide(L)'
;MHTVPGNEFRRSIASLAVATMFFGSLALPLPALAFSQLNPSANQPGVAGKSAQQRNDKPVEEALEAPSKTIPMPDPLVNNQAGQSGGTASGNASNGGKQAEILFDISKAPEPVRKLREAIVEAAASGDLERLRPLMNVGGGLKQTQVTADDPTEDPIKTLHDLSGDPDGIEILSILLDIMSTGFAHTGQGTPDEMYVWPYFAEKDIKSLTAPEKVDLMRIVTAGDYSDMLEFGGYNFYRVGITPDGRWKFFTSGE
;
A
#
# COMPACT_ATOMS: atom_id res chain seq x y z
N MET A 1 -37.50 32.47 51.36
CA MET A 1 -36.81 31.74 50.28
C MET A 1 -35.49 32.44 50.02
N HIS A 2 -34.40 31.78 50.38
CA HIS A 2 -33.04 32.33 50.32
C HIS A 2 -32.56 32.42 48.88
N THR A 3 -32.12 33.61 48.46
CA THR A 3 -31.33 33.82 47.24
C THR A 3 -29.86 33.96 47.61
N VAL A 4 -29.03 33.14 46.98
CA VAL A 4 -27.58 33.04 47.17
C VAL A 4 -26.89 34.12 46.33
N PRO A 5 -25.89 34.86 46.85
CA PRO A 5 -24.93 35.59 46.04
C PRO A 5 -23.55 34.92 46.10
N GLY A 6 -22.79 35.01 45.02
CA GLY A 6 -21.36 34.69 45.05
C GLY A 6 -20.78 34.32 43.69
N ASN A 7 -20.46 35.33 42.88
CA ASN A 7 -19.59 35.19 41.72
C ASN A 7 -18.34 36.04 41.98
N GLU A 8 -17.31 35.44 42.56
CA GLU A 8 -16.01 36.08 42.80
C GLU A 8 -14.92 35.02 42.67
N PHE A 9 -14.27 34.90 41.52
CA PHE A 9 -12.92 34.31 41.43
C PHE A 9 -12.21 34.84 40.17
N ARG A 10 -11.69 36.06 40.24
CA ARG A 10 -10.52 36.47 39.44
C ARG A 10 -9.27 36.16 40.27
N ARG A 11 -8.57 35.08 39.92
CA ARG A 11 -7.23 34.79 40.47
C ARG A 11 -6.16 35.28 39.51
N SER A 12 -5.45 36.28 40.01
CA SER A 12 -4.11 36.69 39.64
C SER A 12 -3.13 35.51 39.76
N ILE A 13 -2.26 35.30 38.77
CA ILE A 13 -1.03 34.54 38.94
C ILE A 13 0.11 35.36 38.33
N ALA A 14 0.91 35.91 39.22
CA ALA A 14 2.19 36.53 38.95
C ALA A 14 3.27 35.45 38.72
N SER A 15 4.26 35.83 37.93
CA SER A 15 5.47 35.11 37.55
C SER A 15 6.21 34.41 38.70
N LEU A 16 6.78 33.24 38.40
CA LEU A 16 7.99 32.75 39.07
C LEU A 16 8.91 32.07 38.05
N ALA A 17 10.19 32.41 38.14
CA ALA A 17 11.26 32.05 37.23
C ALA A 17 12.00 30.75 37.64
N VAL A 18 12.96 30.37 36.78
CA VAL A 18 14.18 29.56 37.02
C VAL A 18 14.08 28.06 36.72
N ALA A 19 14.79 27.60 35.69
CA ALA A 19 16.02 26.79 35.81
C ALA A 19 16.37 26.08 34.48
N THR A 20 17.52 26.42 33.93
CA THR A 20 18.22 25.72 32.85
C THR A 20 18.75 24.36 33.30
N MET A 21 18.58 23.31 32.48
CA MET A 21 19.51 22.18 32.42
C MET A 21 19.73 21.77 30.95
N PHE A 22 20.92 22.06 30.46
CA PHE A 22 21.50 21.46 29.26
C PHE A 22 21.76 19.97 29.54
N PHE A 23 21.10 19.07 28.81
CA PHE A 23 21.58 17.70 28.64
C PHE A 23 22.19 17.57 27.25
N GLY A 24 23.52 17.53 27.22
CA GLY A 24 24.28 17.19 26.02
C GLY A 24 24.17 15.69 25.76
N SER A 25 23.45 15.31 24.71
CA SER A 25 23.45 13.95 24.19
C SER A 25 24.69 13.74 23.31
N LEU A 26 25.65 12.96 23.81
CA LEU A 26 26.72 12.36 23.02
C LEU A 26 26.11 11.27 22.12
N ALA A 27 25.85 11.60 20.85
CA ALA A 27 25.57 10.61 19.82
C ALA A 27 26.89 9.96 19.38
N LEU A 28 27.13 8.71 19.78
CA LEU A 28 28.18 7.88 19.20
C LEU A 28 27.67 7.34 17.85
N PRO A 29 28.42 7.52 16.74
CA PRO A 29 28.02 6.94 15.45
C PRO A 29 28.22 5.42 15.50
N LEU A 30 27.13 4.66 15.29
CA LEU A 30 27.20 3.25 14.95
C LEU A 30 27.78 3.12 13.53
N PRO A 31 28.71 2.19 13.27
CA PRO A 31 29.22 1.97 11.93
C PRO A 31 28.11 1.39 11.04
N ALA A 32 27.75 2.12 9.98
CA ALA A 32 26.96 1.58 8.89
C ALA A 32 27.78 0.46 8.21
N LEU A 33 27.38 -0.79 8.40
CA LEU A 33 27.88 -1.90 7.59
C LEU A 33 27.27 -1.77 6.19
N ALA A 34 27.94 -0.98 5.35
CA ALA A 34 27.62 -0.91 3.93
C ALA A 34 27.92 -2.26 3.29
N PHE A 35 26.87 -2.88 2.73
CA PHE A 35 26.94 -4.02 1.83
C PHE A 35 27.62 -3.60 0.52
N SER A 36 28.94 -3.46 0.54
CA SER A 36 29.73 -3.15 -0.65
C SER A 36 30.71 -4.27 -0.90
N GLN A 37 30.20 -5.39 -1.42
CA GLN A 37 30.99 -6.39 -2.17
C GLN A 37 30.10 -7.16 -3.15
N LEU A 38 29.86 -6.54 -4.30
CA LEU A 38 29.54 -7.25 -5.54
C LEU A 38 30.41 -6.67 -6.65
N ASN A 39 31.72 -6.99 -6.63
CA ASN A 39 32.52 -7.32 -7.83
C ASN A 39 34.00 -7.57 -7.45
N PRO A 40 34.52 -8.81 -7.47
CA PRO A 40 35.96 -9.01 -7.60
C PRO A 40 36.31 -9.07 -9.10
N SER A 41 36.75 -7.93 -9.65
CA SER A 41 37.46 -7.92 -10.92
C SER A 41 38.76 -8.72 -10.78
N ALA A 42 38.98 -9.62 -11.73
CA ALA A 42 40.03 -10.62 -11.74
C ALA A 42 41.46 -10.07 -11.66
N ASN A 43 42.29 -10.78 -10.89
CA ASN A 43 43.75 -10.97 -10.98
C ASN A 43 44.58 -10.02 -11.86
N GLN A 44 45.51 -9.29 -11.22
CA GLN A 44 46.83 -9.00 -11.78
C GLN A 44 47.92 -9.00 -10.69
N PRO A 45 49.04 -9.71 -10.89
CA PRO A 45 50.35 -9.32 -10.39
C PRO A 45 51.14 -8.62 -11.50
N GLY A 46 51.64 -7.42 -11.23
CA GLY A 46 52.26 -6.55 -12.23
C GLY A 46 53.74 -6.83 -12.52
N VAL A 47 54.24 -6.22 -13.62
CA VAL A 47 55.59 -5.67 -13.75
C VAL A 47 55.54 -4.54 -14.78
N ALA A 48 56.22 -3.42 -14.49
CA ALA A 48 56.42 -2.28 -15.37
C ALA A 48 57.37 -2.59 -16.54
N GLY A 49 57.12 -2.00 -17.72
CA GLY A 49 58.19 -1.71 -18.67
C GLY A 49 57.87 -1.86 -20.17
N LYS A 50 57.75 -0.69 -20.82
CA LYS A 50 58.20 -0.35 -22.19
C LYS A 50 57.37 -0.76 -23.43
N SER A 51 57.01 0.33 -24.12
CA SER A 51 57.12 0.56 -25.56
C SER A 51 56.01 0.04 -26.47
N ALA A 52 55.24 1.02 -26.97
CA ALA A 52 54.47 0.95 -28.20
C ALA A 52 55.33 0.43 -29.37
N GLN A 53 54.76 -0.50 -30.15
CA GLN A 53 55.04 -0.57 -31.58
C GLN A 53 53.88 -1.32 -32.28
N GLN A 54 53.27 -0.56 -33.18
CA GLN A 54 52.26 -0.90 -34.18
C GLN A 54 52.74 -1.95 -35.19
N ARG A 55 51.83 -2.85 -35.61
CA ARG A 55 51.76 -3.66 -36.86
C ARG A 55 50.81 -4.85 -36.60
N ASN A 56 49.96 -5.36 -37.47
CA ASN A 56 49.54 -5.02 -38.82
C ASN A 56 48.31 -5.92 -39.12
N ASP A 57 47.44 -5.46 -40.02
CA ASP A 57 46.52 -6.23 -40.90
C ASP A 57 45.45 -7.20 -40.34
N LYS A 58 44.19 -6.72 -40.44
CA LYS A 58 42.99 -7.28 -41.12
C LYS A 58 43.03 -8.73 -41.68
N PRO A 59 41.89 -9.26 -42.15
CA PRO A 59 40.52 -9.33 -41.60
C PRO A 59 39.97 -10.77 -41.74
N VAL A 60 38.81 -11.11 -41.17
CA VAL A 60 37.71 -11.82 -41.88
C VAL A 60 36.58 -12.17 -40.91
N GLU A 61 35.38 -11.76 -41.32
CA GLU A 61 34.10 -12.35 -40.92
C GLU A 61 34.07 -13.86 -41.22
N GLU A 62 33.10 -14.53 -40.61
CA GLU A 62 32.47 -15.80 -41.02
C GLU A 62 32.66 -16.94 -40.03
N ALA A 63 31.60 -17.19 -39.25
CA ALA A 63 30.99 -18.50 -39.05
C ALA A 63 29.98 -18.40 -37.90
N LEU A 64 28.75 -18.02 -38.25
CA LEU A 64 27.59 -18.64 -37.63
C LEU A 64 27.66 -20.13 -38.00
N GLU A 65 27.59 -21.03 -37.00
CA GLU A 65 26.82 -22.29 -37.02
C GLU A 65 27.17 -23.20 -35.81
N ALA A 66 26.17 -23.32 -34.91
CA ALA A 66 25.74 -24.50 -34.15
C ALA A 66 26.65 -25.10 -33.03
N PRO A 67 26.14 -25.96 -32.10
CA PRO A 67 24.77 -26.48 -31.95
C PRO A 67 24.17 -26.38 -30.52
N SER A 68 22.85 -26.55 -30.47
CA SER A 68 22.01 -26.81 -29.30
C SER A 68 22.61 -27.86 -28.35
N LYS A 69 22.84 -27.48 -27.09
CA LYS A 69 22.96 -28.42 -25.97
C LYS A 69 21.90 -28.10 -24.93
N THR A 70 20.92 -29.00 -24.87
CA THR A 70 19.99 -29.24 -23.79
C THR A 70 20.68 -29.14 -22.43
N ILE A 71 20.26 -28.18 -21.60
CA ILE A 71 20.60 -28.13 -20.17
C ILE A 71 19.52 -28.93 -19.44
N PRO A 72 19.85 -30.02 -18.72
CA PRO A 72 18.87 -30.73 -17.91
C PRO A 72 18.57 -29.91 -16.64
N MET A 73 17.29 -29.64 -16.37
CA MET A 73 16.84 -29.06 -15.11
C MET A 73 16.85 -30.15 -14.01
N PRO A 74 17.32 -29.85 -12.79
CA PRO A 74 17.16 -30.77 -11.66
C PRO A 74 15.72 -30.69 -11.10
N ASP A 75 15.15 -31.85 -10.77
CA ASP A 75 13.84 -31.97 -10.13
C ASP A 75 13.87 -31.44 -8.67
N PRO A 76 12.83 -30.72 -8.21
CA PRO A 76 12.70 -30.34 -6.81
C PRO A 76 12.18 -31.53 -5.97
N LEU A 77 13.05 -32.09 -5.13
CA LEU A 77 12.70 -33.05 -4.09
C LEU A 77 12.22 -32.32 -2.83
N VAL A 78 10.90 -32.12 -2.67
CA VAL A 78 10.29 -31.91 -1.35
C VAL A 78 9.01 -32.74 -1.24
N ASN A 79 9.16 -33.88 -0.56
CA ASN A 79 8.08 -34.75 -0.10
C ASN A 79 7.73 -34.37 1.34
N ASN A 80 6.64 -33.62 1.55
CA ASN A 80 6.08 -33.37 2.88
C ASN A 80 4.69 -34.02 2.97
N GLN A 81 4.68 -35.31 3.27
CA GLN A 81 3.54 -35.99 3.88
C GLN A 81 4.02 -36.85 5.05
N ALA A 82 3.76 -36.37 6.27
CA ALA A 82 3.27 -37.15 7.42
C ALA A 82 3.44 -36.34 8.73
N GLY A 83 2.34 -36.11 9.45
CA GLY A 83 2.39 -35.57 10.82
C GLY A 83 1.12 -34.84 11.26
N GLN A 84 0.04 -35.59 11.50
CA GLN A 84 -1.20 -35.12 12.13
C GLN A 84 -0.99 -34.75 13.61
N SER A 85 -1.70 -33.70 14.09
CA SER A 85 -2.69 -33.76 15.19
C SER A 85 -2.66 -32.56 16.13
N GLY A 86 -3.84 -31.95 16.32
CA GLY A 86 -4.31 -31.49 17.63
C GLY A 86 -3.95 -30.07 18.07
N GLY A 87 -4.69 -29.08 17.58
CA GLY A 87 -4.74 -27.74 18.18
C GLY A 87 -6.11 -27.13 17.94
N THR A 88 -6.98 -27.21 18.92
CA THR A 88 -8.35 -26.70 18.95
C THR A 88 -8.46 -25.25 18.48
N ALA A 89 -9.01 -25.05 17.28
CA ALA A 89 -9.51 -23.75 16.86
C ALA A 89 -10.80 -23.46 17.64
N SER A 90 -10.71 -22.56 18.61
CA SER A 90 -11.89 -21.93 19.21
C SER A 90 -12.57 -21.11 18.11
N GLY A 91 -13.62 -21.66 17.54
CA GLY A 91 -14.44 -20.99 16.54
C GLY A 91 -15.19 -19.82 17.16
N ASN A 92 -14.84 -18.61 16.76
CA ASN A 92 -15.80 -17.51 16.76
C ASN A 92 -16.54 -17.56 15.42
N ALA A 93 -17.79 -17.98 15.49
CA ALA A 93 -18.71 -17.92 14.37
C ALA A 93 -19.08 -16.46 14.05
N SER A 94 -18.95 -16.05 12.79
CA SER A 94 -19.94 -15.16 12.17
C SER A 94 -19.87 -15.22 10.64
N ASN A 95 -21.01 -15.58 10.05
CA ASN A 95 -21.44 -15.57 8.64
C ASN A 95 -20.74 -16.48 7.61
N GLY A 96 -21.51 -17.45 7.11
CA GLY A 96 -21.18 -18.36 6.01
C GLY A 96 -21.19 -17.70 4.62
N GLY A 97 -20.46 -16.60 4.47
CA GLY A 97 -19.92 -16.17 3.18
C GLY A 97 -18.60 -16.89 2.93
N LYS A 98 -18.32 -17.26 1.67
CA LYS A 98 -16.97 -17.71 1.29
C LYS A 98 -15.97 -16.64 1.75
N GLN A 99 -14.92 -17.04 2.48
CA GLN A 99 -13.88 -16.11 2.94
C GLN A 99 -13.34 -15.30 1.76
N ALA A 100 -12.99 -14.03 2.01
CA ALA A 100 -12.43 -13.15 1.00
C ALA A 100 -11.23 -13.80 0.31
N GLU A 101 -11.25 -13.85 -1.03
CA GLU A 101 -10.14 -14.39 -1.81
C GLU A 101 -9.15 -13.27 -2.14
N ILE A 102 -7.89 -13.45 -1.73
CA ILE A 102 -6.84 -12.44 -1.92
C ILE A 102 -6.09 -12.71 -3.23
N LEU A 103 -6.05 -11.71 -4.10
CA LEU A 103 -5.52 -11.80 -5.47
C LEU A 103 -4.54 -10.65 -5.75
N PHE A 104 -3.36 -10.97 -6.25
CA PHE A 104 -2.34 -9.98 -6.64
C PHE A 104 -2.25 -9.77 -8.15
N ASP A 105 -2.80 -10.71 -8.92
CA ASP A 105 -2.83 -10.66 -10.38
C ASP A 105 -4.15 -10.02 -10.85
N ILE A 106 -4.06 -8.78 -11.37
CA ILE A 106 -5.21 -8.04 -11.88
C ILE A 106 -5.94 -8.76 -13.02
N SER A 107 -5.28 -9.67 -13.75
CA SER A 107 -5.90 -10.44 -14.82
C SER A 107 -7.02 -11.37 -14.32
N LYS A 108 -7.03 -11.68 -13.01
CA LYS A 108 -8.06 -12.49 -12.35
C LYS A 108 -9.36 -11.73 -12.10
N ALA A 109 -9.34 -10.40 -12.09
CA ALA A 109 -10.56 -9.61 -12.00
C ALA A 109 -11.32 -9.60 -13.35
N PRO A 110 -12.66 -9.47 -13.36
CA PRO A 110 -13.45 -9.31 -14.57
C PRO A 110 -13.01 -8.11 -15.42
N GLU A 111 -13.20 -8.18 -16.73
CA GLU A 111 -12.80 -7.11 -17.64
C GLU A 111 -13.35 -5.71 -17.26
N PRO A 112 -14.62 -5.56 -16.86
CA PRO A 112 -15.14 -4.25 -16.43
C PRO A 112 -14.38 -3.67 -15.22
N VAL A 113 -14.01 -4.53 -14.25
CA VAL A 113 -13.23 -4.14 -13.07
C VAL A 113 -11.84 -3.67 -13.46
N ARG A 114 -11.16 -4.41 -14.36
CA ARG A 114 -9.82 -4.04 -14.83
C ARG A 114 -9.83 -2.70 -15.57
N LYS A 115 -10.81 -2.49 -16.46
CA LYS A 115 -10.97 -1.24 -17.22
C LYS A 115 -11.24 -0.05 -16.31
N LEU A 116 -12.14 -0.20 -15.33
CA LEU A 116 -12.39 0.87 -14.37
C LEU A 116 -11.14 1.16 -13.55
N ARG A 117 -10.42 0.14 -13.04
CA ARG A 117 -9.16 0.33 -12.31
C ARG A 117 -8.13 1.09 -13.15
N GLU A 118 -7.95 0.72 -14.41
CA GLU A 118 -7.04 1.41 -15.33
C GLU A 118 -7.42 2.89 -15.51
N ALA A 119 -8.70 3.18 -15.72
CA ALA A 119 -9.19 4.55 -15.85
C ALA A 119 -9.00 5.36 -14.55
N ILE A 120 -9.22 4.75 -13.38
CA ILE A 120 -8.97 5.39 -12.08
C ILE A 120 -7.48 5.73 -11.92
N VAL A 121 -6.59 4.78 -12.24
CA VAL A 121 -5.15 4.99 -12.15
C VAL A 121 -4.69 6.08 -13.12
N GLU A 122 -5.20 6.09 -14.36
CA GLU A 122 -4.88 7.13 -15.33
C GLU A 122 -5.35 8.51 -14.86
N ALA A 123 -6.58 8.61 -14.38
CA ALA A 123 -7.13 9.85 -13.84
C ALA A 123 -6.31 10.35 -12.63
N ALA A 124 -5.98 9.47 -11.68
CA ALA A 124 -5.20 9.88 -10.51
C ALA A 124 -3.75 10.26 -10.87
N ALA A 125 -3.11 9.54 -11.80
CA ALA A 125 -1.76 9.86 -12.26
C ALA A 125 -1.65 11.19 -13.03
N SER A 126 -2.78 11.75 -13.48
CA SER A 126 -2.80 13.06 -14.14
C SER A 126 -2.63 14.24 -13.19
N GLY A 127 -2.89 14.04 -11.89
CA GLY A 127 -2.93 15.12 -10.90
C GLY A 127 -4.17 16.04 -11.00
N ASP A 128 -5.16 15.69 -11.83
CA ASP A 128 -6.41 16.45 -11.98
C ASP A 128 -7.57 15.67 -11.35
N LEU A 129 -8.01 16.10 -10.17
CA LEU A 129 -9.07 15.44 -9.40
C LEU A 129 -10.39 15.33 -10.20
N GLU A 130 -10.69 16.33 -11.04
CA GLU A 130 -11.91 16.36 -11.87
C GLU A 130 -11.94 15.23 -12.91
N ARG A 131 -10.80 14.62 -13.25
CA ARG A 131 -10.76 13.44 -14.14
C ARG A 131 -11.36 12.19 -13.51
N LEU A 132 -11.59 12.17 -12.19
CA LEU A 132 -12.34 11.10 -11.53
C LEU A 132 -13.86 11.24 -11.75
N ARG A 133 -14.37 12.46 -11.98
CA ARG A 133 -15.81 12.75 -12.09
C ARG A 133 -16.58 11.80 -13.03
N PRO A 134 -16.13 11.53 -14.28
CA PRO A 134 -16.85 10.63 -15.18
C PRO A 134 -16.89 9.17 -14.69
N LEU A 135 -15.99 8.77 -13.78
CA LEU A 135 -15.91 7.42 -13.23
C LEU A 135 -16.81 7.21 -12.01
N MET A 136 -17.22 8.31 -11.36
CA MET A 136 -17.92 8.28 -10.06
C MET A 136 -19.44 8.36 -10.15
N ASN A 137 -20.00 8.37 -11.37
CA ASN A 137 -21.43 8.43 -11.62
C ASN A 137 -22.12 9.56 -10.83
N VAL A 138 -21.53 10.76 -10.87
CA VAL A 138 -22.02 11.94 -10.13
C VAL A 138 -23.45 12.29 -10.56
N GLY A 139 -24.33 12.50 -9.59
CA GLY A 139 -25.76 12.70 -9.82
C GLY A 139 -26.55 11.42 -10.11
N GLY A 140 -25.91 10.24 -10.03
CA GLY A 140 -26.52 8.93 -10.27
C GLY A 140 -27.37 8.38 -9.12
N GLY A 141 -27.71 9.20 -8.12
CA GLY A 141 -28.46 8.80 -6.92
C GLY A 141 -27.74 7.69 -6.14
N LEU A 142 -28.45 6.62 -5.79
CA LEU A 142 -27.88 5.47 -5.06
C LEU A 142 -26.75 4.72 -5.80
N LYS A 143 -26.54 5.02 -7.09
CA LYS A 143 -25.45 4.45 -7.88
C LYS A 143 -24.22 5.35 -7.95
N GLN A 144 -24.27 6.57 -7.39
CA GLN A 144 -23.10 7.43 -7.23
C GLN A 144 -22.05 6.72 -6.37
N THR A 145 -20.77 6.94 -6.66
CA THR A 145 -19.69 6.45 -5.80
C THR A 145 -19.82 7.07 -4.43
N GLN A 146 -19.85 6.22 -3.40
CA GLN A 146 -19.86 6.69 -2.02
C GLN A 146 -18.45 7.09 -1.61
N VAL A 147 -18.33 8.26 -0.99
CA VAL A 147 -17.10 8.76 -0.36
C VAL A 147 -17.41 9.08 1.09
N THR A 148 -16.39 9.18 1.95
CA THR A 148 -16.60 9.56 3.35
C THR A 148 -17.11 10.99 3.38
N ALA A 149 -18.38 11.17 3.70
CA ALA A 149 -19.07 12.45 3.71
C ALA A 149 -20.06 12.50 4.86
N ASP A 150 -20.32 13.70 5.37
CA ASP A 150 -21.44 13.94 6.30
C ASP A 150 -22.80 13.75 5.60
N ASP A 151 -22.89 14.15 4.32
CA ASP A 151 -24.06 13.98 3.47
C ASP A 151 -23.74 13.07 2.27
N PRO A 152 -24.36 11.87 2.17
CA PRO A 152 -24.10 10.94 1.08
C PRO A 152 -24.61 11.42 -0.29
N THR A 153 -25.35 12.54 -0.34
CA THR A 153 -25.84 13.16 -1.57
C THR A 153 -24.93 14.26 -2.12
N GLU A 154 -23.87 14.61 -1.39
CA GLU A 154 -22.89 15.61 -1.84
C GLU A 154 -22.16 15.15 -3.11
N ASP A 155 -21.65 16.12 -3.88
CA ASP A 155 -20.77 15.84 -5.01
C ASP A 155 -19.49 15.16 -4.51
N PRO A 156 -19.22 13.91 -4.92
CA PRO A 156 -18.10 13.16 -4.36
C PRO A 156 -16.75 13.77 -4.74
N ILE A 157 -16.65 14.53 -5.85
CA ILE A 157 -15.40 15.22 -6.21
C ILE A 157 -15.12 16.36 -5.24
N LYS A 158 -16.17 17.12 -4.88
CA LYS A 158 -16.05 18.17 -3.87
C LYS A 158 -15.68 17.58 -2.52
N THR A 159 -16.34 16.50 -2.09
CA THR A 159 -16.01 15.85 -0.82
C THR A 159 -14.57 15.34 -0.80
N LEU A 160 -14.08 14.71 -1.88
CA LEU A 160 -12.69 14.27 -1.97
C LEU A 160 -11.71 15.46 -1.90
N HIS A 161 -12.02 16.57 -2.57
CA HIS A 161 -11.22 17.79 -2.46
C HIS A 161 -11.16 18.28 -1.00
N ASP A 162 -12.29 18.31 -0.31
CA ASP A 162 -12.37 18.81 1.07
C ASP A 162 -11.71 17.88 2.10
N LEU A 163 -11.61 16.58 1.79
CA LEU A 163 -10.83 15.61 2.58
C LEU A 163 -9.32 15.72 2.37
N SER A 164 -8.88 16.34 1.27
CA SER A 164 -7.45 16.49 0.96
C SER A 164 -6.80 17.52 1.88
N GLY A 165 -5.60 17.24 2.36
CA GLY A 165 -4.76 18.15 3.13
C GLY A 165 -4.08 19.23 2.28
N ASP A 166 -4.23 19.16 0.97
CA ASP A 166 -3.74 20.13 -0.01
C ASP A 166 -4.90 20.71 -0.84
N PRO A 167 -4.78 21.95 -1.36
CA PRO A 167 -5.87 22.62 -2.06
C PRO A 167 -6.17 22.07 -3.45
N ASP A 168 -5.33 21.18 -3.99
CA ASP A 168 -5.44 20.68 -5.36
C ASP A 168 -5.97 19.22 -5.40
N GLY A 169 -6.18 18.58 -4.25
CA GLY A 169 -6.62 17.19 -4.16
C GLY A 169 -5.51 16.16 -4.41
N ILE A 170 -4.25 16.58 -4.43
CA ILE A 170 -3.10 15.76 -4.82
C ILE A 170 -2.83 14.65 -3.81
N GLU A 171 -3.03 14.90 -2.52
CA GLU A 171 -2.90 13.88 -1.47
C GLU A 171 -3.88 12.73 -1.72
N ILE A 172 -5.15 13.03 -1.98
CA ILE A 172 -6.18 12.02 -2.24
C ILE A 172 -5.86 11.21 -3.50
N LEU A 173 -5.40 11.86 -4.57
CA LEU A 173 -4.98 11.16 -5.79
C LEU A 173 -3.77 10.25 -5.53
N SER A 174 -2.84 10.69 -4.70
CA SER A 174 -1.65 9.90 -4.32
C SER A 174 -2.05 8.67 -3.51
N ILE A 175 -2.90 8.85 -2.49
CA ILE A 175 -3.46 7.75 -1.69
C ILE A 175 -4.16 6.74 -2.59
N LEU A 176 -4.98 7.21 -3.53
CA LEU A 176 -5.71 6.35 -4.46
C LEU A 176 -4.76 5.51 -5.33
N LEU A 177 -3.65 6.08 -5.81
CA LEU A 177 -2.63 5.32 -6.54
C LEU A 177 -1.93 4.28 -5.65
N ASP A 178 -1.57 4.66 -4.42
CA ASP A 178 -0.88 3.78 -3.48
C ASP A 178 -1.73 2.54 -3.15
N ILE A 179 -3.02 2.72 -2.83
CA ILE A 179 -3.91 1.58 -2.56
C ILE A 179 -4.16 0.73 -3.81
N MET A 180 -4.32 1.35 -4.98
CA MET A 180 -4.56 0.65 -6.24
C MET A 180 -3.33 -0.13 -6.73
N SER A 181 -2.14 0.18 -6.21
CA SER A 181 -0.88 -0.54 -6.50
C SER A 181 -0.78 -1.89 -5.79
N THR A 182 -1.64 -2.16 -4.80
CA THR A 182 -1.66 -3.41 -4.04
C THR A 182 -2.48 -4.51 -4.73
N GLY A 183 -2.47 -5.72 -4.13
CA GLY A 183 -3.47 -6.74 -4.44
C GLY A 183 -4.88 -6.36 -3.98
N PHE A 184 -5.88 -7.15 -4.37
CA PHE A 184 -7.28 -6.96 -4.01
C PHE A 184 -7.90 -8.18 -3.38
N ALA A 185 -8.98 -7.97 -2.65
CA ALA A 185 -9.84 -9.02 -2.13
C ALA A 185 -11.09 -9.16 -3.00
N HIS A 186 -11.45 -10.39 -3.35
CA HIS A 186 -12.75 -10.73 -3.96
C HIS A 186 -13.68 -11.24 -2.87
N THR A 187 -14.68 -10.42 -2.54
CA THR A 187 -15.60 -10.65 -1.43
C THR A 187 -17.01 -10.91 -1.95
N GLY A 188 -17.87 -11.53 -1.12
CA GLY A 188 -19.29 -11.69 -1.44
C GLY A 188 -19.58 -12.56 -2.67
N GLN A 189 -18.68 -13.47 -3.05
CA GLN A 189 -18.81 -14.25 -4.29
C GLN A 189 -20.19 -14.94 -4.41
N GLY A 190 -20.91 -14.68 -5.49
CA GLY A 190 -22.24 -15.25 -5.73
C GLY A 190 -23.37 -14.61 -4.92
N THR A 191 -23.12 -13.49 -4.24
CA THR A 191 -24.15 -12.70 -3.55
C THR A 191 -24.33 -11.33 -4.23
N PRO A 192 -25.42 -10.61 -3.93
CA PRO A 192 -25.59 -9.22 -4.38
C PRO A 192 -24.50 -8.25 -3.89
N ASP A 193 -23.72 -8.66 -2.88
CA ASP A 193 -22.66 -7.87 -2.28
C ASP A 193 -21.27 -8.18 -2.87
N GLU A 194 -21.20 -8.95 -3.95
CA GLU A 194 -19.95 -9.29 -4.61
C GLU A 194 -19.13 -8.03 -4.97
N MET A 195 -17.87 -7.99 -4.57
CA MET A 195 -16.99 -6.82 -4.68
C MET A 195 -15.54 -7.20 -4.92
N TYR A 196 -14.81 -6.31 -5.58
CA TYR A 196 -13.35 -6.30 -5.67
C TYR A 196 -12.85 -5.11 -4.86
N VAL A 197 -12.13 -5.39 -3.76
CA VAL A 197 -11.76 -4.40 -2.74
C VAL A 197 -10.26 -4.20 -2.69
N TRP A 198 -9.82 -2.95 -2.75
CA TRP A 198 -8.45 -2.51 -2.53
C TRP A 198 -8.33 -1.67 -1.26
N PRO A 199 -7.22 -1.77 -0.51
CA PRO A 199 -6.18 -2.80 -0.62
C PRO A 199 -6.66 -4.15 -0.06
N TYR A 200 -6.05 -5.26 -0.46
CA TYR A 200 -6.47 -6.61 -0.02
C TYR A 200 -6.50 -6.81 1.50
N PHE A 201 -5.61 -6.15 2.24
CA PHE A 201 -5.55 -6.27 3.71
C PHE A 201 -6.67 -5.51 4.43
N ALA A 202 -7.49 -4.72 3.71
CA ALA A 202 -8.74 -4.18 4.26
C ALA A 202 -9.75 -5.28 4.64
N GLU A 203 -9.59 -6.46 4.02
CA GLU A 203 -10.41 -7.66 4.25
C GLU A 203 -9.66 -8.75 5.04
N LYS A 204 -8.56 -8.38 5.71
CA LYS A 204 -7.79 -9.25 6.61
C LYS A 204 -7.80 -8.73 8.04
N ASP A 205 -7.57 -9.64 8.99
CA ASP A 205 -7.21 -9.22 10.35
C ASP A 205 -5.82 -8.59 10.34
N ILE A 206 -5.75 -7.30 10.72
CA ILE A 206 -4.51 -6.51 10.74
C ILE A 206 -3.43 -7.14 11.65
N LYS A 207 -3.84 -7.86 12.70
CA LYS A 207 -2.93 -8.53 13.64
C LYS A 207 -2.31 -9.80 13.04
N SER A 208 -2.91 -10.33 11.98
CA SER A 208 -2.50 -11.55 11.29
C SER A 208 -1.58 -11.31 10.08
N LEU A 209 -1.28 -10.05 9.73
CA LEU A 209 -0.45 -9.73 8.58
C LEU A 209 0.95 -10.35 8.71
N THR A 210 1.40 -10.97 7.62
CA THR A 210 2.78 -11.49 7.50
C THR A 210 3.77 -10.34 7.33
N ALA A 211 5.08 -10.61 7.47
CA ALA A 211 6.10 -9.58 7.33
C ALA A 211 6.08 -8.87 5.95
N PRO A 212 5.95 -9.58 4.80
CA PRO A 212 5.78 -8.91 3.51
C PRO A 212 4.51 -8.05 3.42
N GLU A 213 3.39 -8.53 3.96
CA GLU A 213 2.12 -7.78 3.93
C GLU A 213 2.18 -6.52 4.81
N LYS A 214 2.92 -6.58 5.92
CA LYS A 214 3.23 -5.39 6.72
C LYS A 214 4.09 -4.41 5.93
N VAL A 215 5.06 -4.88 5.14
CA VAL A 215 5.84 -3.99 4.26
C VAL A 215 4.93 -3.33 3.23
N ASP A 216 3.99 -4.06 2.62
CA ASP A 216 3.01 -3.46 1.69
C ASP A 216 2.17 -2.38 2.36
N LEU A 217 1.61 -2.67 3.54
CA LEU A 217 0.83 -1.70 4.32
C LEU A 217 1.67 -0.45 4.66
N MET A 218 2.90 -0.64 5.13
CA MET A 218 3.81 0.43 5.54
C MET A 218 4.33 1.29 4.38
N ARG A 219 4.03 0.93 3.11
CA ARG A 219 4.24 1.81 1.97
C ARG A 219 3.12 2.83 1.80
N ILE A 220 1.96 2.57 2.38
CA ILE A 220 0.75 3.39 2.27
C ILE A 220 0.55 4.23 3.53
N VAL A 221 0.83 3.64 4.70
CA VAL A 221 0.62 4.30 5.99
C VAL A 221 1.90 4.36 6.80
N THR A 222 1.93 5.25 7.79
CA THR A 222 3.07 5.41 8.68
C THR A 222 3.07 4.37 9.80
N ALA A 223 4.17 4.29 10.55
CA ALA A 223 4.26 3.43 11.73
C ALA A 223 3.27 3.85 12.84
N GLY A 224 2.94 5.14 12.92
CA GLY A 224 1.91 5.66 13.82
C GLY A 224 0.54 5.10 13.45
N ASP A 225 0.15 5.28 12.20
CA ASP A 225 -1.14 4.77 11.68
C ASP A 225 -1.28 3.25 11.87
N TYR A 226 -0.22 2.49 11.62
CA TYR A 226 -0.25 1.05 11.86
C TYR A 226 -0.42 0.70 13.34
N SER A 227 0.19 1.47 14.25
CA SER A 227 -0.03 1.30 15.70
C SER A 227 -1.49 1.57 16.05
N ASP A 228 -2.06 2.65 15.52
CA ASP A 228 -3.45 3.04 15.76
C ASP A 228 -4.42 1.97 15.20
N MET A 229 -4.12 1.38 14.04
CA MET A 229 -4.88 0.24 13.49
C MET A 229 -4.86 -0.99 14.41
N LEU A 230 -3.73 -1.28 15.07
CA LEU A 230 -3.62 -2.39 16.01
C LEU A 230 -4.47 -2.17 17.26
N GLU A 231 -4.53 -0.92 17.74
CA GLU A 231 -5.36 -0.50 18.87
C GLU A 231 -6.85 -0.51 18.51
N PHE A 232 -7.20 0.06 17.36
CA PHE A 232 -8.55 0.02 16.79
C PHE A 232 -9.03 -1.42 16.53
N GLY A 233 -8.11 -2.30 16.16
CA GLY A 233 -8.36 -3.73 15.92
C GLY A 233 -8.66 -4.09 14.47
N GLY A 234 -8.37 -3.19 13.52
CA GLY A 234 -8.62 -3.42 12.10
C GLY A 234 -8.00 -2.34 11.22
N TYR A 235 -8.03 -2.57 9.92
CA TYR A 235 -7.64 -1.55 8.94
C TYR A 235 -8.64 -0.39 8.96
N ASN A 236 -8.19 0.83 9.18
CA ASN A 236 -9.04 2.04 9.25
C ASN A 236 -8.53 3.14 8.30
N PHE A 237 -7.96 2.76 7.15
CA PHE A 237 -7.54 3.73 6.13
C PHE A 237 -8.38 3.57 4.85
N TYR A 238 -8.05 4.34 3.81
CA TYR A 238 -8.83 4.40 2.58
C TYR A 238 -9.02 3.03 1.91
N ARG A 239 -10.21 2.83 1.33
CA ARG A 239 -10.60 1.62 0.59
C ARG A 239 -11.33 1.97 -0.68
N VAL A 240 -11.11 1.17 -1.73
CA VAL A 240 -11.86 1.23 -2.99
C VAL A 240 -12.63 -0.07 -3.17
N GLY A 241 -13.91 0.04 -3.54
CA GLY A 241 -14.75 -1.10 -3.91
C GLY A 241 -15.31 -0.96 -5.31
N ILE A 242 -15.06 -1.96 -6.15
CA ILE A 242 -15.58 -2.05 -7.52
C ILE A 242 -16.46 -3.29 -7.66
N THR A 243 -17.68 -3.11 -8.17
CA THR A 243 -18.61 -4.23 -8.43
C THR A 243 -18.19 -5.03 -9.67
N PRO A 244 -18.65 -6.29 -9.84
CA PRO A 244 -18.29 -7.13 -10.99
C PRO A 244 -18.59 -6.51 -12.36
N ASP A 245 -19.61 -5.66 -12.44
CA ASP A 245 -20.00 -4.91 -13.65
C ASP A 245 -19.15 -3.65 -13.90
N GLY A 246 -18.13 -3.39 -13.09
CA GLY A 246 -17.19 -2.29 -13.29
C GLY A 246 -17.72 -0.94 -12.84
N ARG A 247 -18.65 -0.89 -11.87
CA ARG A 247 -19.07 0.35 -11.22
C ARG A 247 -18.24 0.59 -9.97
N TRP A 248 -17.78 1.82 -9.82
CA TRP A 248 -17.11 2.27 -8.61
C TRP A 248 -18.17 2.44 -7.50
N LYS A 249 -18.18 1.54 -6.52
CA LYS A 249 -19.19 1.57 -5.46
C LYS A 249 -18.80 2.53 -4.34
N PHE A 250 -17.55 2.51 -3.93
CA PHE A 250 -17.07 3.37 -2.86
C PHE A 250 -15.57 3.69 -2.98
N PHE A 251 -15.20 4.86 -2.47
CA PHE A 251 -13.85 5.26 -2.10
C PHE A 251 -13.92 6.01 -0.77
N THR A 252 -13.72 5.29 0.33
CA THR A 252 -14.00 5.79 1.69
C THR A 252 -12.78 5.60 2.58
N SER A 253 -12.52 6.55 3.48
CA SER A 253 -11.67 6.33 4.65
C SER A 253 -12.32 5.27 5.57
N GLY A 254 -11.49 4.54 6.32
CA GLY A 254 -11.98 3.76 7.44
C GLY A 254 -12.10 4.67 8.66
N GLU A 255 -13.23 4.60 9.35
CA GLU A 255 -13.46 5.23 10.67
C GLU A 255 -13.60 4.12 11.72
#